data_AF-A0A538PFP1-F1
#
_entry.id   AF-A0A538PFP1-F1
#
_cell.length_a   1.000
_cell.length_b   1.000
_cell.length_c   1.000
_cell.angle_alpha   90.00
_cell.angle_beta   90.00
_cell.angle_gamma   90.00
#
_symmetry.space_group_name_H-M   'P 1'
#
loop_
_entity.id
_entity.type
_entity.pdbx_description
1 polymer ?
#
loop_
_entity_poly.entity_id
_entity_poly.type
_entity_poly.pdbx_seq_one_letter_code
_entity_poly.pdbx_strand_id
1 'polypeptide(L)'
;TVQTFYDLEDGSGLKLTTARYYTPGGKSLESNGIVPDVTVEAFAPEEIVAGGRNGSGASPGNDATINPSADDPQLATAVQLARQALQKR
;
A
#
# COMPACT_ATOMS: atom_id res chain seq x y z
N THR A 1 2.85 -16.34 -0.52
CA THR A 1 3.17 -17.41 0.44
C THR A 1 1.94 -18.09 0.96
N VAL A 2 1.81 -19.42 1.01
CA VAL A 2 1.09 -20.02 2.16
C VAL A 2 2.15 -20.53 3.12
N GLN A 3 2.04 -20.13 4.38
CA GLN A 3 3.00 -20.51 5.41
C GLN A 3 2.28 -21.22 6.56
N THR A 4 2.89 -22.30 7.03
CA THR A 4 2.41 -23.10 8.16
C THR A 4 3.46 -23.07 9.26
N PHE A 5 3.02 -23.00 10.51
CA PHE A 5 3.88 -23.05 11.70
C PHE A 5 3.82 -24.43 12.34
N TYR A 6 4.97 -24.88 12.84
CA TYR A 6 5.12 -26.12 13.59
C TYR A 6 5.89 -25.82 14.87
N ASP A 7 5.31 -26.14 16.02
CA ASP A 7 6.00 -26.01 17.30
C ASP A 7 6.83 -27.25 17.59
N LEU A 8 8.00 -27.06 18.21
CA LEU A 8 8.95 -28.11 18.57
C LEU A 8 8.96 -28.34 20.08
N GLU A 9 9.36 -29.54 20.51
CA GLU A 9 9.31 -29.95 21.92
C GLU A 9 10.23 -29.14 22.84
N ASP A 10 11.27 -28.52 22.28
CA ASP A 10 12.21 -27.65 22.99
C ASP A 10 11.70 -26.20 23.15
N GLY A 11 10.48 -25.92 22.70
CA GLY A 11 9.87 -24.60 22.75
C GLY A 11 10.25 -23.68 21.57
N SER A 12 11.01 -24.18 20.61
CA SER A 12 11.25 -23.48 19.33
C SER A 12 10.12 -23.75 18.32
N GLY A 13 10.17 -23.09 17.16
CA GLY A 13 9.14 -23.24 16.13
C GLY A 13 9.68 -23.06 14.71
N LEU A 14 9.06 -23.78 13.77
CA LEU A 14 9.43 -23.80 12.36
C LEU A 14 8.31 -23.21 11.51
N LYS A 15 8.64 -22.22 10.67
CA LYS A 15 7.72 -21.66 9.69
C LYS A 15 8.10 -22.14 8.29
N LEU A 16 7.23 -22.89 7.65
CA LEU A 16 7.46 -23.48 6.32
C LEU A 16 6.51 -22.90 5.29
N THR A 17 7.04 -22.60 4.10
CA THR A 17 6.19 -22.32 2.92
C THR A 17 5.67 -23.64 2.37
N THR A 18 4.35 -23.84 2.43
CA THR A 18 3.69 -25.10 2.05
C THR A 18 3.00 -25.03 0.69
N ALA A 19 2.71 -23.83 0.19
CA ALA A 19 2.14 -23.64 -1.14
C ALA A 19 2.52 -22.28 -1.74
N ARG A 20 2.36 -22.16 -3.06
CA ARG A 20 2.62 -20.94 -3.85
C ARG A 20 1.34 -20.38 -4.46
N TYR A 21 1.20 -19.06 -4.46
CA TYR A 21 0.12 -18.39 -5.17
C TYR A 21 0.53 -18.07 -6.61
N TYR A 22 -0.38 -18.36 -7.53
CA TYR A 22 -0.24 -18.06 -8.94
C TYR A 22 -1.41 -17.20 -9.41
N THR A 23 -1.13 -16.24 -10.28
CA THR A 23 -2.18 -15.53 -11.00
C THR A 23 -2.88 -16.47 -11.99
N PRO A 24 -4.11 -16.18 -12.45
CA PRO A 24 -4.75 -16.96 -13.53
C PRO A 24 -3.89 -17.06 -14.80
N GLY A 25 -3.01 -16.08 -15.04
CA GLY A 25 -2.01 -16.10 -16.11
C GLY A 25 -0.75 -16.93 -15.81
N GLY A 26 -0.74 -17.74 -14.75
CA GLY A 26 0.35 -18.67 -14.42
C GLY A 26 1.60 -18.03 -13.82
N LYS A 27 1.59 -16.72 -13.52
CA LYS A 27 2.75 -16.04 -12.93
C LYS A 27 2.76 -16.27 -11.41
N SER A 28 3.90 -16.70 -10.87
CA SER A 28 4.10 -16.80 -9.42
C SER A 28 4.21 -15.41 -8.79
N LEU A 29 3.60 -15.22 -7.63
CA LEU A 29 3.62 -13.95 -6.92
C LEU A 29 4.90 -13.73 -6.08
N GLU A 30 5.66 -14.78 -5.75
CA GLU A 30 6.76 -14.70 -4.77
C GLU A 30 8.01 -13.94 -5.22
N SER A 31 8.28 -13.85 -6.52
CA SER A 31 9.54 -13.32 -7.03
C SER A 31 9.45 -11.92 -7.63
N ASN A 32 8.31 -11.58 -8.25
CA ASN A 32 8.20 -10.37 -9.08
C ASN A 32 7.05 -9.44 -8.66
N GLY A 33 6.29 -9.79 -7.62
CA GLY A 33 5.10 -9.02 -7.23
C GLY A 33 4.06 -8.94 -8.35
N ILE A 34 3.17 -7.94 -8.26
CA ILE A 34 2.24 -7.59 -9.33
C ILE A 34 2.74 -6.28 -9.94
N VAL A 35 2.98 -6.30 -11.26
CA VAL A 35 3.31 -5.08 -11.99
C VAL A 35 2.01 -4.29 -12.19
N PRO A 36 1.94 -3.03 -11.75
CA PRO A 36 0.76 -2.20 -11.99
C PRO A 36 0.65 -1.86 -13.47
N ASP A 37 -0.57 -1.76 -13.98
CA ASP A 37 -0.81 -1.36 -15.38
C ASP A 37 -0.37 0.09 -15.64
N VAL A 38 -0.41 0.94 -14.61
CA VAL A 38 0.05 2.34 -14.64
C VAL A 38 0.97 2.57 -13.45
N THR A 39 2.22 2.98 -13.73
CA THR A 39 3.20 3.33 -12.69
C THR A 39 3.03 4.79 -12.32
N VAL A 40 2.93 5.09 -11.01
CA VAL A 40 2.84 6.44 -10.47
C VAL A 40 3.81 6.54 -9.29
N GLU A 41 4.52 7.67 -9.19
CA GLU A 41 5.42 7.93 -8.07
C GLU A 41 4.68 7.83 -6.73
N ALA A 42 5.34 7.27 -5.72
CA ALA A 42 4.81 7.20 -4.37
C ALA A 42 4.76 8.59 -3.75
N PHE A 43 3.68 8.90 -3.02
CA PHE A 43 3.72 10.04 -2.13
C PHE A 43 4.75 9.74 -1.03
N ALA A 44 5.57 10.73 -0.68
CA ALA A 44 6.50 10.57 0.43
C ALA A 44 5.65 10.38 1.69
N PRO A 45 5.82 9.29 2.47
CA PRO A 45 5.09 9.14 3.72
C PRO A 45 5.47 10.33 4.60
N GLU A 46 4.47 11.12 5.00
CA GLU A 46 4.66 12.16 6.01
C GLU A 46 5.20 11.46 7.26
N GLU A 47 6.43 11.78 7.65
CA GLU A 47 7.02 11.26 8.87
C GLU A 47 6.13 11.71 10.05
N ILE A 48 5.48 10.76 10.72
CA ILE A 48 4.75 11.06 11.96
C ILE A 48 5.80 11.38 13.03
N VAL A 49 6.22 12.64 13.11
CA VAL A 49 7.19 13.10 14.11
C VAL A 49 6.53 13.02 15.48
N ALA A 50 6.83 11.95 16.22
CA ALA A 50 6.45 11.80 17.62
C ALA A 50 7.28 12.77 18.49
N GLY A 51 6.82 14.01 18.60
CA GLY A 51 7.20 14.93 19.67
C GLY A 51 8.15 16.06 19.27
N GLY A 52 7.59 17.25 19.09
CA GLY A 52 8.33 18.50 18.98
C GLY A 52 7.38 19.68 18.88
N ARG A 53 6.88 20.18 20.02
CA ARG A 53 6.17 21.45 20.08
C ARG A 53 7.15 22.58 19.74
N ASN A 54 6.77 23.44 18.78
CA ASN A 54 7.16 24.85 18.49
C ASN A 54 7.26 25.04 16.97
N GLY A 55 6.42 25.76 16.20
CA GLY A 55 5.28 26.64 16.46
C GLY A 55 5.25 27.74 15.39
N SER A 56 4.26 27.75 14.48
CA SER A 56 3.54 28.94 13.97
C SER A 56 2.75 28.60 12.68
N GLY A 57 1.43 28.46 12.77
CA GLY A 57 0.54 28.49 11.60
C GLY A 57 -0.67 27.55 11.64
N ALA A 58 -1.78 28.05 12.22
CA ALA A 58 -3.19 27.71 11.94
C ALA A 58 -3.82 26.36 12.44
N SER A 59 -4.74 26.55 13.39
CA SER A 59 -5.93 25.78 13.80
C SER A 59 -5.86 24.28 14.21
N PRO A 60 -6.29 23.94 15.44
CA PRO A 60 -6.61 22.58 15.85
C PRO A 60 -8.01 22.23 15.34
N GLY A 61 -8.08 21.81 14.08
CA GLY A 61 -9.24 21.13 13.52
C GLY A 61 -8.73 19.87 12.86
N ASN A 62 -9.17 18.71 13.31
CA ASN A 62 -9.02 17.43 12.62
C ASN A 62 -9.80 17.36 11.28
N ASP A 63 -10.21 18.51 10.74
CA ASP A 63 -10.54 18.68 9.33
C ASP A 63 -9.25 19.09 8.60
N ALA A 64 -8.30 18.15 8.53
CA ALA A 64 -7.41 18.21 7.39
C ALA A 64 -8.33 17.98 6.18
N THR A 65 -8.80 19.07 5.56
CA THR A 65 -9.20 19.03 4.16
C THR A 65 -7.91 18.68 3.40
N ILE A 66 -7.47 17.42 3.51
CA ILE A 66 -6.47 16.83 2.63
C ILE A 66 -7.07 17.06 1.27
N ASN A 67 -6.48 17.91 0.45
CA ASN A 67 -6.95 18.05 -0.91
C ASN A 67 -6.43 16.81 -1.64
N PRO A 68 -7.24 15.75 -1.83
CA PRO A 68 -6.76 14.44 -2.24
C PRO A 68 -6.19 14.45 -3.67
N SER A 69 -6.33 15.58 -4.37
CA SER A 69 -5.85 15.78 -5.74
C SER A 69 -4.55 16.57 -5.83
N ALA A 70 -4.21 17.38 -4.82
CA ALA A 70 -2.98 18.18 -4.82
C ALA A 70 -1.84 17.45 -4.09
N ASP A 71 -2.16 16.77 -2.99
CA ASP A 71 -1.18 16.20 -2.08
C ASP A 71 -0.89 14.71 -2.36
N ASP A 72 -1.77 14.02 -3.09
CA ASP A 72 -1.63 12.59 -3.46
C ASP A 72 -1.72 12.37 -4.98
N PRO A 73 -0.59 12.25 -5.69
CA PRO A 73 -0.57 12.02 -7.13
C PRO A 73 -1.10 10.63 -7.53
N GLN A 74 -1.05 9.64 -6.64
CA GLN A 74 -1.56 8.29 -6.91
C GLN A 74 -3.09 8.30 -6.93
N LEU A 75 -3.71 8.97 -5.95
CA LEU A 75 -5.15 9.11 -5.86
C LEU A 75 -5.72 9.92 -7.03
N ALA A 76 -5.09 11.05 -7.38
CA ALA A 76 -5.48 11.85 -8.53
C ALA A 76 -5.50 11.02 -9.84
N THR A 77 -4.42 10.26 -10.07
CA THR A 77 -4.27 9.41 -11.26
C THR A 77 -5.31 8.29 -11.29
N ALA A 78 -5.51 7.59 -10.16
CA ALA A 78 -6.48 6.50 -10.05
C ALA A 78 -7.92 6.98 -10.36
N VAL A 79 -8.31 8.13 -9.80
CA VAL A 79 -9.65 8.71 -10.02
C VAL A 79 -9.84 9.12 -11.48
N GLN A 80 -8.83 9.73 -12.10
CA GLN A 80 -8.88 10.10 -13.52
C GLN A 80 -9.06 8.88 -14.43
N LEU A 81 -8.27 7.83 -14.23
CA LEU A 81 -8.37 6.58 -14.99
C LEU A 81 -9.73 5.90 -14.82
N ALA A 82 -10.25 5.85 -13.59
CA ALA A 82 -11.56 5.28 -13.31
C ALA A 82 -12.68 6.04 -14.04
N ARG A 83 -12.64 7.38 -14.05
CA ARG A 83 -13.61 8.22 -14.80
C ARG A 83 -13.53 7.97 -16.31
N GLN A 84 -12.34 7.86 -16.87
CA GLN A 84 -12.14 7.56 -18.30
C GLN A 84 -12.69 6.18 -18.66
N ALA A 85 -12.45 5.16 -17.83
CA ALA A 85 -12.94 3.80 -18.06
C ALA A 85 -14.48 3.72 -18.07
N LEU A 86 -15.15 4.55 -17.27
CA LEU A 86 -16.61 4.63 -17.24
C LEU A 86 -17.20 5.34 -18.48
N GLN A 87 -16.48 6.31 -19.05
CA GLN A 87 -16.90 7.04 -20.26
C GLN A 87 -16.72 6.21 -21.54
N LYS A 88 -15.89 5.17 -21.51
CA LYS A 88 -15.54 4.33 -22.67
C LYS A 88 -16.46 3.11 -22.83
N ARG A 89 -17.65 3.14 -22.21
CA ARG A 89 -18.70 2.12 -22.27
C ARG A 89 -19.80 2.50 -23.23
#